data_AF-A0A6J6YN08-F1
#
_entry.id   AF-A0A6J6YN08-F1
#
_cell.length_a   1.000
_cell.length_b   1.000
_cell.length_c   1.000
_cell.angle_alpha   90.00
_cell.angle_beta   90.00
_cell.angle_gamma   90.00
#
_symmetry.space_group_name_H-M   'P 1'
#
loop_
_entity.id
_entity.type
_entity.pdbx_description
1 polymer ?
#
loop_
_entity_poly.entity_id
_entity_poly.type
_entity_poly.pdbx_seq_one_letter_code
_entity_poly.pdbx_strand_id
1 'polypeptide(L)'
;MLFHSQLASEVGQFTIADVALNVHDKLRSRHPHVFGDVEAEDADAVVRNWEQIKKAEKGRESVFDGVPDAIPALLYALKIQKKAGSLADLDQSALPVASSLQAAIAGFGTTIDDQTTGLLLFAIVDEARRSGIDPETALRAAAVNYRDAARSAELEGRAGL
;
A
#
# COMPACT_ATOMS: atom_id res chain seq x y z
N MET A 1 4.39 20.64 2.99
CA MET A 1 4.21 20.93 4.43
C MET A 1 4.41 22.41 4.71
N LEU A 2 5.64 22.96 4.71
CA LEU A 2 5.90 24.38 5.03
C LEU A 2 5.03 25.37 4.23
N PHE A 3 5.00 25.22 2.90
CA PHE A 3 4.18 26.08 2.04
C PHE A 3 2.68 26.01 2.35
N HIS A 4 2.15 24.80 2.62
CA HIS A 4 0.73 24.62 2.92
C HIS A 4 0.37 25.15 4.31
N SER A 5 1.25 24.97 5.29
CA SER A 5 1.09 25.52 6.65
C SER A 5 1.16 27.05 6.64
N GLN A 6 2.02 27.64 5.80
CA GLN A 6 2.08 29.09 5.64
C GLN A 6 0.77 29.64 5.08
N LEU A 7 0.26 29.06 3.98
CA LEU A 7 -1.01 29.46 3.37
C LEU A 7 -2.20 29.30 4.33
N ALA A 8 -2.24 28.19 5.09
CA ALA A 8 -3.29 27.96 6.09
C ALA A 8 -3.21 28.95 7.26
N SER A 9 -2.01 29.38 7.65
CA SER A 9 -1.81 30.37 8.70
C SER A 9 -2.30 31.75 8.27
N GLU A 10 -2.14 32.12 7.00
CA GLU A 10 -2.59 33.42 6.46
C GLU A 10 -4.11 33.58 6.50
N VAL A 11 -4.85 32.47 6.40
CA VAL A 11 -6.32 32.44 6.55
C VAL A 11 -6.78 32.05 7.97
N GLY A 12 -5.86 32.04 8.94
CA GLY A 12 -6.17 31.78 10.35
C GLY A 12 -6.65 30.36 10.67
N GLN A 13 -6.33 29.36 9.83
CA GLN A 13 -6.78 27.98 10.05
C GLN A 13 -5.86 27.21 11.02
N PHE A 14 -4.57 27.09 10.68
CA PHE A 14 -3.56 26.42 11.52
C PHE A 14 -2.16 26.84 11.13
N THR A 15 -1.21 26.70 12.05
CA THR A 15 0.20 27.04 11.90
C THR A 15 1.07 25.79 11.74
N ILE A 16 2.36 26.00 11.45
CA ILE A 16 3.34 24.90 11.46
C ILE A 16 3.53 24.29 12.86
N ALA A 17 3.38 25.09 13.93
CA ALA A 17 3.45 24.61 15.30
C ALA A 17 2.28 23.67 15.61
N ASP A 18 1.07 23.99 15.15
CA ASP A 18 -0.11 23.13 15.30
C ASP A 18 0.06 21.80 14.56
N VAL A 19 0.63 21.83 13.36
CA VAL A 19 0.96 20.60 12.61
C VAL A 19 1.99 19.75 13.37
N ALA A 20 3.06 20.36 13.89
CA ALA A 20 4.08 19.65 14.64
C ALA A 20 3.52 19.02 15.92
N LEU A 21 2.71 19.77 16.68
CA LEU A 21 2.05 19.27 17.88
C LEU A 21 1.08 18.13 17.54
N ASN A 22 0.29 18.27 16.48
CA ASN A 22 -0.63 17.23 16.04
C ASN A 22 0.09 15.94 15.63
N VAL A 23 1.24 16.03 14.96
CA VAL A 23 2.07 14.86 14.62
C VAL A 23 2.67 14.26 15.89
N HIS A 24 3.17 15.08 16.82
CA HIS A 24 3.70 14.62 18.11
C HIS A 24 2.65 13.82 18.89
N ASP A 25 1.46 14.38 19.08
CA ASP A 25 0.36 13.75 19.81
C ASP A 25 -0.07 12.44 19.14
N LYS A 26 -0.20 12.42 17.81
CA LYS A 26 -0.52 11.21 17.04
C LYS A 26 0.54 10.13 17.18
N LEU A 27 1.82 10.50 17.22
CA LEU A 27 2.89 9.51 17.38
C LEU A 27 2.83 8.89 18.77
N ARG A 28 2.59 9.69 19.82
CA ARG A 28 2.43 9.19 21.18
C ARG A 28 1.19 8.31 21.34
N SER A 29 0.02 8.78 20.88
CA SER A 29 -1.25 8.05 21.05
C SER A 29 -1.26 6.71 20.31
N ARG A 30 -0.59 6.63 19.16
CA ARG A 30 -0.60 5.45 18.28
C ARG A 30 0.54 4.46 18.51
N HIS A 31 1.53 4.83 19.33
CA HIS A 31 2.62 3.93 19.73
C HIS A 31 2.65 3.78 21.25
N PRO A 32 1.57 3.26 21.88
CA PRO A 32 1.54 3.04 23.31
C PRO A 32 2.58 1.98 23.77
N HIS A 33 3.11 1.18 22.85
CA HIS A 33 4.22 0.26 23.10
C HIS A 33 5.60 0.92 23.15
N VAL A 34 5.73 2.16 22.68
CA VAL A 34 6.97 2.96 22.79
C VAL A 34 6.84 4.00 23.90
N PHE A 35 5.64 4.59 24.06
CA PHE A 35 5.44 5.78 24.91
C PHE A 35 4.47 5.57 26.08
N GLY A 36 3.94 4.36 26.27
CA GLY A 36 3.04 3.99 27.35
C GLY A 36 3.33 2.57 27.86
N ASP A 37 2.30 1.88 28.36
CA ASP A 37 2.44 0.61 29.09
C ASP A 37 1.92 -0.62 28.30
N VAL A 38 1.66 -0.48 27.00
CA VAL A 38 1.13 -1.60 26.19
C VAL A 38 2.28 -2.43 25.66
N GLU A 39 2.39 -3.70 26.04
CA GLU A 39 3.34 -4.61 25.40
C GLU A 39 2.82 -5.06 24.03
N ALA A 40 3.72 -5.09 23.05
CA ALA A 40 3.47 -5.66 21.73
C ALA A 40 4.51 -6.76 21.48
N GLU A 41 4.03 -7.99 21.34
CA GLU A 41 4.89 -9.19 21.28
C GLU A 41 5.71 -9.27 19.98
N ASP A 42 5.19 -8.70 18.89
CA ASP A 42 5.83 -8.68 17.58
C ASP A 42 5.44 -7.44 16.74
N ALA A 43 6.10 -7.27 15.59
CA ALA A 43 5.84 -6.17 14.67
C ALA A 43 4.41 -6.19 14.11
N ASP A 44 3.81 -7.36 13.95
CA ASP A 44 2.44 -7.48 13.46
C ASP A 44 1.42 -7.03 14.51
N ALA A 45 1.66 -7.30 15.79
CA ALA A 45 0.89 -6.80 16.92
C ALA A 45 0.96 -5.27 17.00
N VAL A 46 2.13 -4.68 16.76
CA VAL A 46 2.29 -3.22 16.64
C VAL A 46 1.41 -2.67 15.52
N VAL A 47 1.43 -3.29 14.33
CA VAL A 47 0.62 -2.85 13.17
C VAL A 47 -0.88 -2.99 13.45
N ARG A 48 -1.31 -4.09 14.07
CA ARG A 48 -2.72 -4.31 14.45
C ARG A 48 -3.21 -3.25 15.44
N ASN A 49 -2.46 -3.03 16.52
CA ASN A 49 -2.78 -2.00 17.51
C ASN A 49 -2.88 -0.62 16.87
N TRP A 50 -1.96 -0.31 15.95
CA TRP A 50 -1.96 0.96 15.23
C TRP A 50 -3.21 1.18 14.37
N GLU A 51 -3.64 0.17 13.60
CA GLU A 51 -4.84 0.28 12.78
C GLU A 51 -6.13 0.34 13.61
N GLN A 52 -6.19 -0.36 14.75
CA GLN A 52 -7.32 -0.28 15.69
C GLN A 52 -7.47 1.13 16.28
N ILE A 53 -6.37 1.73 16.75
CA ILE A 53 -6.37 3.11 17.27
C ILE A 53 -6.81 4.09 16.17
N LYS A 54 -6.31 3.91 14.93
CA LYS A 54 -6.72 4.74 13.79
C LYS A 54 -8.20 4.59 13.41
N LYS A 55 -8.79 3.40 13.59
CA LYS A 55 -10.22 3.16 13.35
C LYS A 55 -11.06 3.94 14.36
N ALA A 56 -10.71 3.84 15.65
CA ALA A 56 -11.41 4.52 16.74
C ALA A 56 -11.30 6.06 16.64
N GLU A 57 -10.10 6.60 16.41
CA GLU A 57 -9.87 8.06 16.30
C GLU A 57 -10.61 8.71 15.14
N LYS A 58 -10.81 7.99 14.03
CA LYS A 58 -11.38 8.54 12.80
C LYS A 58 -12.87 8.22 12.60
N GLY A 59 -13.51 7.54 13.57
CA GLY A 59 -14.91 7.14 13.46
C GLY A 59 -15.20 6.30 12.22
N ARG A 60 -14.25 5.45 11.79
CA ARG A 60 -14.39 4.66 10.56
C ARG A 60 -15.22 3.41 10.80
N GLU A 61 -16.16 3.14 9.90
CA GLU A 61 -16.94 1.90 9.92
C GLU A 61 -16.08 0.73 9.42
N SER A 62 -15.30 0.96 8.36
CA SER A 62 -14.45 -0.04 7.73
C SER A 62 -12.96 0.30 7.82
N VAL A 63 -12.12 -0.74 7.90
CA VAL A 63 -10.66 -0.58 7.80
C VAL A 63 -10.23 -0.04 6.43
N PHE A 64 -11.07 -0.22 5.40
CA PHE A 64 -10.82 0.20 4.02
C PHE A 64 -11.11 1.67 3.76
N ASP A 65 -11.89 2.36 4.61
CA ASP A 65 -12.24 3.80 4.50
C ASP A 65 -11.03 4.75 4.52
N GLY A 66 -9.84 4.21 4.77
CA GLY A 66 -8.57 4.95 4.73
C GLY A 66 -7.74 4.76 3.47
N VAL A 67 -8.21 4.03 2.47
CA VAL A 67 -7.50 3.80 1.21
C VAL A 67 -7.93 4.89 0.21
N PRO A 68 -7.02 5.78 -0.23
CA PRO A 68 -7.38 6.78 -1.24
C PRO A 68 -7.58 6.14 -2.61
N ASP A 69 -8.59 6.59 -3.36
CA ASP A 69 -8.88 6.07 -4.71
C ASP A 69 -7.87 6.54 -5.77
N ALA A 70 -7.23 7.69 -5.56
CA ALA A 70 -6.33 8.31 -6.52
C ALA A 70 -4.89 7.74 -6.52
N ILE A 71 -4.65 6.60 -5.89
CA ILE A 71 -3.33 5.95 -5.89
C ILE A 71 -3.23 4.94 -7.04
N PRO A 72 -2.01 4.67 -7.55
CA PRO A 72 -1.79 3.64 -8.56
C PRO A 72 -2.32 2.26 -8.15
N ALA A 73 -2.70 1.45 -9.14
CA ALA A 73 -3.44 0.21 -8.93
C ALA A 73 -2.67 -0.84 -8.10
N LEU A 74 -1.35 -1.00 -8.28
CA LEU A 74 -0.59 -1.99 -7.50
C LEU A 74 -0.43 -1.53 -6.05
N LEU A 75 -0.20 -0.23 -5.83
CA LEU A 75 -0.18 0.35 -4.50
C LEU A 75 -1.55 0.27 -3.80
N TYR A 76 -2.64 0.43 -4.56
CA TYR A 76 -4.00 0.22 -4.07
C TYR A 76 -4.19 -1.22 -3.60
N ALA A 77 -3.89 -2.20 -4.45
CA ALA A 77 -3.98 -3.62 -4.12
C ALA A 77 -3.15 -3.97 -2.88
N LEU A 78 -1.91 -3.47 -2.80
CA LEU A 78 -1.04 -3.67 -1.63
C LEU A 78 -1.67 -3.15 -0.34
N LYS A 79 -2.28 -1.96 -0.37
CA LYS A 79 -2.95 -1.38 0.80
C LYS A 79 -4.18 -2.16 1.22
N ILE A 80 -4.98 -2.63 0.25
CA ILE A 80 -6.14 -3.48 0.51
C ILE A 80 -5.70 -4.77 1.19
N GLN A 81 -4.67 -5.45 0.68
CA GLN A 81 -4.14 -6.69 1.28
C GLN A 81 -3.57 -6.48 2.68
N LYS A 82 -2.81 -5.41 2.91
CA LYS A 82 -2.29 -5.07 4.26
C LYS A 82 -3.43 -4.82 5.26
N LYS A 83 -4.50 -4.15 4.82
CA LYS A 83 -5.67 -3.87 5.66
C LYS A 83 -6.50 -5.11 5.92
N ALA A 84 -6.72 -5.94 4.91
CA ALA A 84 -7.38 -7.23 5.07
C ALA A 84 -6.61 -8.11 6.06
N GLY A 85 -5.28 -8.18 5.96
CA GLY A 85 -4.44 -8.93 6.89
C GLY A 85 -4.40 -8.40 8.33
N SER A 86 -4.85 -7.16 8.57
CA SER A 86 -4.98 -6.60 9.93
C SER A 86 -6.26 -7.04 10.66
N LEU A 87 -7.20 -7.67 9.95
CA LEU A 87 -8.44 -8.19 10.50
C LEU A 87 -8.21 -9.60 11.07
N ALA A 88 -8.18 -9.71 12.40
CA ALA A 88 -7.86 -10.96 13.09
C ALA A 88 -8.83 -12.11 12.80
N ASP A 89 -10.12 -11.80 12.60
CA ASP A 89 -11.18 -12.80 12.40
C ASP A 89 -11.50 -13.07 10.92
N LEU A 90 -10.75 -12.46 10.00
CA LEU A 90 -10.99 -12.64 8.58
C LEU A 90 -10.29 -13.91 8.08
N ASP A 91 -11.08 -14.94 7.77
CA ASP A 91 -10.61 -16.07 7.01
C ASP A 91 -10.32 -15.64 5.56
N GLN A 92 -9.05 -15.34 5.28
CA GLN A 92 -8.60 -14.95 3.94
C GLN A 92 -8.77 -16.07 2.92
N SER A 93 -8.86 -17.34 3.35
CA SER A 93 -9.06 -18.48 2.45
C SER A 93 -10.50 -18.60 1.93
N ALA A 94 -11.45 -18.01 2.64
CA ALA A 94 -12.86 -17.92 2.24
C ALA A 94 -13.15 -16.75 1.27
N LEU A 95 -12.16 -15.89 1.01
CA LEU A 95 -12.32 -14.76 0.09
C LEU A 95 -12.20 -15.21 -1.38
N PRO A 96 -12.88 -14.52 -2.31
CA PRO A 96 -12.95 -14.91 -3.72
C PRO A 96 -11.63 -14.75 -4.50
N VAL A 97 -10.54 -14.36 -3.85
CA VAL A 97 -9.24 -14.11 -4.51
C VAL A 97 -8.28 -15.25 -4.16
N ALA A 98 -7.64 -15.79 -5.20
CA ALA A 98 -6.69 -16.89 -5.08
C ALA A 98 -5.71 -16.64 -3.95
N SER A 99 -5.82 -17.46 -2.91
CA SER A 99 -5.03 -17.43 -1.67
C SER A 99 -3.55 -17.73 -1.89
N SER A 100 -3.11 -17.94 -3.13
CA SER A 100 -1.71 -18.08 -3.52
C SER A 100 -1.48 -17.79 -5.01
N LEU A 101 -0.27 -17.35 -5.34
CA LEU A 101 0.21 -17.22 -6.72
C LEU A 101 0.07 -18.53 -7.50
N GLN A 102 0.33 -19.68 -6.85
CA GLN A 102 0.15 -21.00 -7.44
C GLN A 102 -1.29 -21.25 -7.90
N ALA A 103 -2.28 -20.91 -7.07
CA ALA A 103 -3.69 -21.09 -7.40
C ALA A 103 -4.14 -20.13 -8.51
N ALA A 104 -3.63 -18.89 -8.51
CA ALA A 104 -3.88 -17.94 -9.60
C ALA A 104 -3.34 -18.48 -10.94
N ILE A 105 -2.13 -19.05 -10.95
CA ILE A 105 -1.51 -19.66 -12.14
C ILE A 105 -2.21 -20.97 -12.53
N ALA A 106 -2.66 -21.80 -11.59
CA ALA A 106 -3.35 -23.05 -11.90
C ALA A 106 -4.76 -22.81 -12.50
N GLY A 107 -5.40 -21.70 -12.10
CA GLY A 107 -6.65 -21.23 -12.68
C GLY A 107 -6.49 -20.55 -14.05
N PHE A 108 -5.26 -20.33 -14.53
CA PHE A 108 -5.03 -19.85 -15.90
C PHE A 108 -5.47 -20.93 -16.88
N GLY A 109 -6.56 -20.66 -17.59
CA GLY A 109 -6.86 -21.32 -18.86
C GLY A 109 -5.96 -20.80 -20.00
N THR A 110 -6.22 -21.26 -21.21
CA THR A 110 -5.52 -20.78 -22.43
C THR A 110 -5.93 -19.38 -22.87
N THR A 111 -6.99 -18.81 -22.28
CA THR A 111 -7.54 -17.51 -22.66
C THR A 111 -7.35 -16.53 -21.51
N ILE A 112 -6.75 -15.37 -21.82
CA ILE A 112 -6.54 -14.28 -20.88
C ILE A 112 -7.65 -13.25 -21.12
N ASP A 113 -8.36 -12.89 -20.05
CA ASP A 113 -9.32 -11.79 -20.00
C ASP A 113 -9.00 -10.82 -18.85
N ASP A 114 -9.76 -9.73 -18.76
CA ASP A 114 -9.55 -8.69 -17.75
C ASP A 114 -9.64 -9.23 -16.31
N GLN A 115 -10.59 -10.15 -16.07
CA GLN A 115 -10.79 -10.74 -14.74
C GLN A 115 -9.59 -11.61 -14.33
N THR A 116 -9.16 -12.50 -15.21
CA THR A 116 -8.06 -13.43 -14.96
C THR A 116 -6.74 -12.67 -14.82
N THR A 117 -6.55 -11.61 -15.62
CA THR A 117 -5.39 -10.70 -15.51
C THR A 117 -5.38 -9.98 -14.18
N GLY A 118 -6.52 -9.45 -13.74
CA GLY A 118 -6.66 -8.77 -12.45
C GLY A 118 -6.31 -9.69 -11.28
N LEU A 119 -6.79 -10.94 -11.30
CA LEU A 119 -6.48 -11.93 -10.26
C LEU A 119 -5.00 -12.27 -10.20
N LEU A 120 -4.34 -12.41 -11.35
CA LEU A 120 -2.89 -12.68 -11.40
C LEU A 120 -2.09 -11.51 -10.82
N LEU A 121 -2.40 -10.29 -11.25
CA LEU A 121 -1.73 -9.09 -10.75
C LEU A 121 -1.92 -8.95 -9.23
N PHE A 122 -3.12 -9.22 -8.74
CA PHE A 122 -3.40 -9.18 -7.30
C PHE A 122 -2.60 -10.24 -6.52
N ALA A 123 -2.50 -11.46 -7.05
CA ALA A 123 -1.71 -12.53 -6.44
C ALA A 123 -0.20 -12.23 -6.43
N ILE A 124 0.34 -11.62 -7.51
CA ILE A 124 1.73 -11.15 -7.56
C ILE A 124 1.97 -10.06 -6.52
N VAL A 125 1.04 -9.12 -6.35
CA VAL A 125 1.13 -8.07 -5.33
C VAL A 125 1.16 -8.66 -3.92
N ASP A 126 0.38 -9.72 -3.66
CA ASP A 126 0.42 -10.41 -2.37
C ASP A 126 1.75 -11.13 -2.12
N GLU A 127 2.31 -11.77 -3.14
CA GLU A 127 3.63 -12.39 -3.07
C GLU A 127 4.73 -11.36 -2.77
N ALA A 128 4.70 -10.23 -3.48
CA ALA A 128 5.61 -9.11 -3.24
C ALA A 128 5.46 -8.58 -1.80
N ARG A 129 4.22 -8.42 -1.32
CA ARG A 129 3.92 -8.01 0.06
C ARG A 129 4.56 -8.93 1.10
N ARG A 130 4.34 -10.25 0.97
CA ARG A 130 4.91 -11.27 1.86
C ARG A 130 6.43 -11.32 1.81
N SER A 131 7.01 -10.96 0.66
CA SER A 131 8.46 -10.86 0.45
C SER A 131 9.05 -9.51 0.87
N GLY A 132 8.25 -8.56 1.38
CA GLY A 132 8.72 -7.23 1.76
C GLY A 132 9.09 -6.32 0.58
N ILE A 133 8.61 -6.63 -0.63
CA ILE A 133 8.88 -5.89 -1.86
C ILE A 133 7.75 -4.90 -2.14
N ASP A 134 8.08 -3.67 -2.56
CA ASP A 134 7.11 -2.70 -3.08
C ASP A 134 6.84 -2.98 -4.58
N PRO A 135 5.64 -3.48 -4.94
CA PRO A 135 5.34 -3.93 -6.29
C PRO A 135 5.26 -2.77 -7.30
N GLU A 136 4.84 -1.58 -6.86
CA GLU A 136 4.73 -0.39 -7.72
C GLU A 136 6.13 0.07 -8.15
N THR A 137 7.04 0.16 -7.19
CA THR A 137 8.44 0.52 -7.42
C THR A 137 9.15 -0.53 -8.25
N ALA A 138 8.93 -1.82 -7.94
CA ALA A 138 9.54 -2.93 -8.69
C ALA A 138 9.10 -2.94 -10.16
N LEU A 139 7.79 -2.83 -10.44
CA LEU A 139 7.29 -2.79 -11.82
C LEU A 139 7.80 -1.55 -12.55
N ARG A 140 7.84 -0.38 -11.89
CA ARG A 140 8.34 0.84 -12.51
C ARG A 140 9.81 0.73 -12.89
N ALA A 141 10.64 0.13 -12.05
CA ALA A 141 12.05 -0.12 -12.37
C ALA A 141 12.18 -1.05 -13.59
N ALA A 142 11.41 -2.15 -13.64
CA ALA A 142 11.40 -3.06 -14.78
C ALA A 142 10.98 -2.36 -16.09
N ALA A 143 9.93 -1.53 -16.05
CA ALA A 143 9.45 -0.79 -17.21
C ALA A 143 10.47 0.25 -17.72
N VAL A 144 11.18 0.93 -16.81
CA VAL A 144 12.26 1.86 -17.16
C VAL A 144 13.40 1.12 -17.86
N ASN A 145 13.85 -0.01 -17.30
CA ASN A 145 14.91 -0.82 -17.91
C ASN A 145 14.53 -1.30 -19.31
N TYR A 146 13.29 -1.78 -19.49
CA TYR A 146 12.80 -2.21 -20.79
C TYR A 146 12.76 -1.06 -21.79
N ARG A 147 12.23 0.10 -21.39
CA ARG A 147 12.20 1.31 -22.23
C ARG A 147 13.60 1.70 -22.70
N ASP A 148 14.58 1.69 -21.81
CA ASP A 148 15.94 2.13 -22.11
C ASP A 148 16.65 1.14 -23.06
N ALA A 149 16.41 -0.16 -22.88
CA ALA A 149 16.87 -1.21 -23.81
C ALA A 149 16.23 -1.07 -25.20
N ALA A 150 14.91 -0.90 -25.26
CA ALA A 150 14.18 -0.70 -26.51
C ALA A 150 14.64 0.55 -27.27
N ARG A 151 14.89 1.65 -26.55
CA ARG A 151 15.41 2.90 -27.12
C ARG A 151 16.81 2.74 -27.71
N SER A 152 17.67 1.98 -27.03
CA SER A 152 19.04 1.72 -27.52
C SER A 152 19.01 0.94 -28.83
N ALA A 153 18.20 -0.12 -28.90
CA ALA A 153 18.02 -0.92 -30.11
C ALA A 153 17.42 -0.11 -31.28
N GLU A 154 16.48 0.80 -31.01
CA GLU A 154 15.91 1.70 -32.03
C GLU A 154 16.97 2.62 -32.65
N LEU A 155 17.89 3.15 -31.84
CA LEU A 155 18.95 4.05 -32.30
C LEU A 155 20.04 3.32 -33.10
N GLU A 156 20.43 2.12 -32.67
CA GLU A 156 21.38 1.27 -33.43
C GLU A 156 20.81 0.88 -34.80
N GLY A 157 19.53 0.52 -34.86
CA GLY A 157 18.85 0.19 -36.12
C GLY A 157 18.76 1.38 -37.09
N ARG A 158 18.72 2.62 -36.60
CA ARG A 158 18.74 3.84 -37.42
C ARG A 158 20.13 4.22 -37.93
N ALA A 159 21.19 3.87 -37.20
CA ALA A 159 22.57 4.16 -37.60
C ALA A 159 23.13 3.19 -38.65
N GLY A 160 22.47 2.03 -38.85
CA GLY A 160 22.82 1.03 -39.85
C GLY A 160 22.12 1.17 -41.22
N LEU A 161 21.33 2.23 -41.41
CA LEU A 161 20.67 2.62 -42.68
C LEU A 161 21.33 3.88 -43.26
#